data_AF-A0A8C5X6E5-F1
#
_entry.id   AF-A0A8C5X6E5-F1
#
_cell.length_a   1.000
_cell.length_b   1.000
_cell.length_c   1.000
_cell.angle_alpha   90.00
_cell.angle_beta   90.00
_cell.angle_gamma   90.00
#
_symmetry.space_group_name_H-M   'P 1'
#
loop_
_entity.id
_entity.type
_entity.pdbx_description
1 polymer ?
#
loop_
_entity_poly.entity_id
_entity_poly.type
_entity_poly.pdbx_seq_one_letter_code
_entity_poly.pdbx_strand_id
1 'polypeptide(L)'
;SLFILGLMTCLALHGSHFQLYLQDNTSWKPDSCQDCRCRSGVVTCEPTLCKPPQCDFQKGEVLQIASNKCCPKCASRAEGFCQHEGQTHSHGTQWASSGCVQCSCAHGKVTCSPRSCPALTCAQGELQDTAQGSCCPKCVGPGEPCSFDGRVFQDGEGWSLGRCSRCVCRDGATQCSTASCQPLLCSQGENKVRRPGKCCEECVPSKGSCLDGSTIRYHGEMWNSSHCDFCVCQEGQITCRGAECAKVDCAKTLEEPALVLWNPLKTLSQGRGANLEFLMQVCTVGFHCKANQCESVTDLSWIPSHAVSVCCNVELDTQRIPW
;
A
#
# COMPACT_ATOMS: atom_id res chain seq x y z
N SER A 1 40.71 -18.59 46.09
CA SER A 1 40.26 -17.65 47.13
C SER A 1 39.45 -16.54 46.51
N LEU A 2 38.12 -16.66 46.53
CA LEU A 2 37.23 -15.49 46.54
C LEU A 2 36.24 -15.77 47.67
N PHE A 3 36.51 -15.21 48.84
CA PHE A 3 35.57 -15.17 49.94
C PHE A 3 34.38 -14.32 49.48
N ILE A 4 33.28 -14.94 49.05
CA ILE A 4 31.99 -14.25 49.06
C ILE A 4 31.57 -14.24 50.52
N LEU A 5 32.08 -13.25 51.26
CA LEU A 5 31.47 -12.83 52.53
C LEU A 5 29.96 -12.71 52.26
N GLY A 6 29.16 -13.46 53.02
CA GLY A 6 27.71 -13.51 52.92
C GLY A 6 27.10 -12.13 53.12
N LEU A 7 27.06 -11.34 52.05
CA LEU A 7 26.27 -10.14 51.98
C LEU A 7 24.82 -10.62 51.88
N MET A 8 24.06 -10.41 52.95
CA MET A 8 22.62 -10.64 52.97
C MET A 8 21.99 -9.71 51.92
N THR A 9 21.79 -10.20 50.70
CA THR A 9 21.18 -9.42 49.61
C THR A 9 19.79 -9.93 49.31
N CYS A 10 18.83 -9.03 49.19
CA CYS A 10 17.49 -9.38 48.74
C CYS A 10 17.38 -9.34 47.22
N LEU A 11 16.53 -10.22 46.70
CA LEU A 11 16.17 -10.26 45.29
C LEU A 11 14.82 -9.57 45.09
N ALA A 12 14.76 -8.50 44.28
CA ALA A 12 13.51 -7.83 43.92
C ALA A 12 13.28 -7.89 42.41
N LEU A 13 12.05 -8.20 42.00
CA LEU A 13 11.61 -8.18 40.59
C LEU A 13 10.99 -6.83 40.29
N HIS A 14 11.48 -6.16 39.24
CA HIS A 14 10.93 -4.90 38.75
C HIS A 14 10.32 -5.11 37.36
N GLY A 15 8.98 -5.11 37.27
CA GLY A 15 8.27 -5.44 36.04
C GLY A 15 8.46 -6.91 35.62
N SER A 16 8.29 -7.20 34.32
CA SER A 16 8.24 -8.58 33.82
C SER A 16 9.61 -9.28 33.69
N HIS A 17 10.76 -8.60 33.79
CA HIS A 17 12.05 -9.25 33.47
C HIS A 17 13.35 -8.68 34.09
N PHE A 18 13.30 -7.69 35.01
CA PHE A 18 14.52 -7.16 35.65
C PHE A 18 14.68 -7.62 37.10
N GLN A 19 15.83 -8.21 37.40
CA GLN A 19 16.18 -8.75 38.71
C GLN A 19 17.23 -7.84 39.36
N LEU A 20 16.85 -7.19 40.47
CA LEU A 20 17.70 -6.26 41.22
C LEU A 20 18.21 -6.93 42.49
N TYR A 21 19.52 -6.85 42.71
CA TYR A 21 20.16 -7.25 43.97
C TYR A 21 20.22 -6.05 44.90
N LEU A 22 19.43 -6.09 45.97
CA LEU A 22 19.35 -5.03 46.97
C LEU A 22 20.20 -5.41 48.18
N GLN A 23 20.94 -4.44 48.71
CA GLN A 23 21.74 -4.63 49.92
C GLN A 23 20.82 -4.81 51.14
N ASP A 24 21.36 -5.40 52.21
CA ASP A 24 20.62 -5.54 53.45
C ASP A 24 20.20 -4.17 54.03
N ASN A 25 19.04 -4.09 54.66
CA ASN A 25 18.47 -2.90 55.30
C ASN A 25 18.10 -1.75 54.34
N THR A 26 17.93 -2.02 53.04
CA THR A 26 17.41 -1.05 52.06
C THR A 26 15.89 -1.02 52.04
N SER A 27 15.28 0.16 51.94
CA SER A 27 13.85 0.35 51.64
C SER A 27 13.65 0.95 50.24
N TRP A 28 12.57 0.55 49.57
CA TRP A 28 12.19 1.03 48.24
C TRP A 28 10.67 0.98 48.04
N LYS A 29 10.18 1.67 47.01
CA LYS A 29 8.77 1.65 46.62
C LYS A 29 8.64 1.11 45.20
N PRO A 30 8.14 -0.12 44.99
CA PRO A 30 7.95 -0.69 43.65
C PRO A 30 6.81 -0.02 42.89
N ASP A 31 5.82 0.50 43.61
CA ASP A 31 4.75 1.34 43.08
C ASP A 31 4.36 2.42 44.10
N SER A 32 3.37 3.25 43.77
CA SER A 32 2.92 4.31 44.69
C SER A 32 2.22 3.81 45.96
N CYS A 33 1.80 2.54 46.00
CA CYS A 33 0.98 1.90 47.03
C CYS A 33 1.72 0.92 47.94
N GLN A 34 2.97 0.59 47.66
CA GLN A 34 3.73 -0.38 48.45
C GLN A 34 5.05 0.22 48.94
N ASP A 35 5.38 -0.10 50.19
CA ASP A 35 6.68 0.18 50.79
C ASP A 35 7.36 -1.13 51.14
N CYS A 36 8.47 -1.42 50.48
CA CYS A 36 9.21 -2.67 50.63
C CYS A 36 10.54 -2.41 51.33
N ARG A 37 10.93 -3.35 52.21
CA ARG A 37 12.20 -3.33 52.91
C ARG A 37 12.90 -4.68 52.79
N CYS A 38 14.21 -4.65 52.63
CA CYS A 38 15.08 -5.81 52.71
C CYS A 38 15.62 -5.89 54.13
N ARG A 39 15.45 -7.02 54.81
CA ARG A 39 16.08 -7.28 56.09
C ARG A 39 16.53 -8.74 56.17
N SER A 40 17.83 -8.94 56.35
CA SER A 40 18.49 -10.24 56.48
C SER A 40 18.13 -11.21 55.35
N GLY A 41 18.11 -10.70 54.11
CA GLY A 41 17.80 -11.46 52.90
C GLY A 41 16.30 -11.69 52.63
N VAL A 42 15.41 -11.18 53.47
CA VAL A 42 13.95 -11.26 53.29
C VAL A 42 13.39 -9.92 52.83
N VAL A 43 12.59 -9.94 51.76
CA VAL A 43 11.79 -8.79 51.31
C VAL A 43 10.47 -8.78 52.05
N THR A 44 10.17 -7.69 52.75
CA THR A 44 8.86 -7.45 53.37
C THR A 44 8.24 -6.21 52.78
N CYS A 45 7.05 -6.32 52.19
CA CYS A 45 6.32 -5.21 51.62
C CYS A 45 5.06 -4.94 52.43
N GLU A 46 4.85 -3.69 52.81
CA GLU A 46 3.68 -3.21 53.53
C GLU A 46 2.89 -2.24 52.63
N PRO A 47 1.55 -2.29 52.65
CA PRO A 47 0.74 -1.34 51.91
C PRO A 47 0.89 0.07 52.51
N THR A 48 0.95 1.07 51.64
CA THR A 48 0.98 2.48 52.04
C THR A 48 -0.35 2.84 52.71
N LEU A 49 -0.30 3.24 53.98
CA LEU A 49 -1.48 3.68 54.72
C LEU A 49 -1.86 5.11 54.33
N CYS A 50 -3.08 5.28 53.83
CA CYS A 50 -3.60 6.58 53.42
C CYS A 50 -4.34 7.27 54.56
N LYS A 51 -4.03 8.56 54.78
CA LYS A 51 -4.81 9.41 55.68
C LYS A 51 -6.16 9.76 55.02
N PRO A 52 -7.31 9.56 55.68
CA PRO A 52 -8.61 9.94 55.13
C PRO A 52 -8.69 11.44 54.87
N PRO A 53 -8.91 11.90 53.62
CA PRO A 53 -9.04 13.31 53.31
C PRO A 53 -10.42 13.82 53.78
N GLN A 54 -10.48 15.10 54.18
CA GLN A 54 -11.72 15.75 54.65
C GLN A 54 -12.40 16.45 53.47
N CYS A 55 -13.24 15.74 52.73
CA CYS A 55 -13.90 16.29 51.54
C CYS A 55 -15.25 16.93 51.88
N ASP A 56 -15.51 18.09 51.30
CA ASP A 56 -16.78 18.80 51.39
C ASP A 56 -17.75 18.22 50.33
N PHE A 57 -18.34 17.07 50.65
CA PHE A 57 -19.32 16.42 49.77
C PHE A 57 -20.55 17.30 49.50
N GLN A 58 -20.86 18.24 50.40
CA GLN A 58 -21.98 19.18 50.21
C GLN A 58 -21.67 20.23 49.14
N LYS A 59 -20.41 20.62 48.98
CA LYS A 59 -19.93 21.43 47.85
C LYS A 59 -19.64 20.61 46.58
N GLY A 60 -19.96 19.32 46.58
CA GLY A 60 -19.78 18.45 45.43
C GLY A 60 -18.34 17.99 45.21
N GLU A 61 -17.51 17.92 46.26
CA GLU A 61 -16.23 17.23 46.18
C GLU A 61 -16.42 15.71 46.17
N VAL A 62 -15.50 15.03 45.49
CA VAL A 62 -15.44 13.57 45.39
C VAL A 62 -14.05 13.07 45.74
N LEU A 63 -13.97 11.84 46.22
CA LEU A 63 -12.70 11.14 46.42
C LEU A 63 -12.17 10.67 45.08
N GLN A 64 -10.97 11.13 44.70
CA GLN A 64 -10.34 10.78 43.44
C GLN A 64 -8.89 10.31 43.64
N ILE A 65 -8.54 9.18 43.02
CA ILE A 65 -7.18 8.66 42.96
C ILE A 65 -6.61 9.00 41.59
N ALA A 66 -5.58 9.86 41.56
CA ALA A 66 -4.89 10.22 40.31
C ALA A 66 -4.00 9.08 39.81
N SER A 67 -3.73 9.04 38.50
CA SER A 67 -2.80 8.07 37.91
C SER A 67 -1.44 8.11 38.60
N ASN A 68 -0.88 6.94 38.91
CA ASN A 68 0.39 6.76 39.62
C ASN A 68 0.42 7.35 41.06
N LYS A 69 -0.75 7.49 41.71
CA LYS A 69 -0.89 7.84 43.13
C LYS A 69 -1.68 6.74 43.85
N CYS A 70 -1.34 6.50 45.11
CA CYS A 70 -2.07 5.51 45.91
C CYS A 70 -3.27 6.09 46.67
N CYS A 71 -3.07 7.27 47.26
CA CYS A 71 -4.05 7.83 48.18
C CYS A 71 -5.05 8.75 47.48
N PRO A 72 -6.35 8.63 47.79
CA PRO A 72 -7.37 9.52 47.26
C PRO A 72 -7.18 10.94 47.82
N LYS A 73 -7.49 11.93 46.99
CA LYS A 73 -7.62 13.33 47.40
C LYS A 73 -9.03 13.83 47.09
N CYS A 74 -9.43 14.92 47.75
CA CYS A 74 -10.66 15.62 47.41
C CYS A 74 -10.44 16.35 46.09
N ALA A 75 -11.31 16.09 45.12
CA ALA A 75 -11.38 16.79 43.85
C ALA A 75 -12.79 17.34 43.70
N SER A 76 -12.94 18.55 43.18
CA SER A 76 -14.27 19.10 42.91
C SER A 76 -14.91 18.33 41.74
N ARG A 77 -16.24 18.17 41.71
CA ARG A 77 -16.94 17.66 40.52
C ARG A 77 -16.71 18.52 39.26
N ALA A 78 -16.19 19.74 39.41
CA ALA A 78 -15.75 20.61 38.32
C ALA A 78 -14.39 20.20 37.71
N GLU A 79 -13.61 19.36 38.40
CA GLU A 79 -12.49 18.58 37.83
C GLU A 79 -13.04 17.31 37.15
N GLY A 80 -13.98 17.51 36.23
CA GLY A 80 -14.75 16.41 35.63
C GLY A 80 -13.90 15.42 34.83
N PHE A 81 -14.33 14.15 34.84
CA PHE A 81 -13.87 13.13 33.90
C PHE A 81 -14.62 13.27 32.59
N CYS A 82 -13.95 12.96 31.49
CA CYS A 82 -14.55 12.93 30.17
C CYS A 82 -14.67 11.50 29.69
N GLN A 83 -15.84 11.12 29.17
CA GLN A 83 -16.03 9.82 28.54
C GLN A 83 -15.97 10.00 27.02
N HIS A 84 -15.04 9.31 26.37
CA HIS A 84 -14.80 9.39 24.93
C HIS A 84 -14.52 7.99 24.39
N GLU A 85 -15.25 7.56 23.36
CA GLU A 85 -15.09 6.24 22.71
C GLU A 85 -15.08 5.04 23.70
N GLY A 86 -15.89 5.13 24.76
CA GLY A 86 -15.97 4.10 25.80
C GLY A 86 -14.83 4.10 26.83
N GLN A 87 -13.86 5.01 26.71
CA GLN A 87 -12.79 5.22 27.69
C GLN A 87 -13.06 6.46 28.56
N THR A 88 -12.63 6.40 29.82
CA THR A 88 -12.75 7.51 30.78
C THR A 88 -11.40 8.21 30.94
N HIS A 89 -11.36 9.49 30.59
CA HIS A 89 -10.19 10.35 30.67
C HIS A 89 -10.32 11.33 31.83
N SER A 90 -9.26 11.52 32.60
CA SER A 90 -9.25 12.49 33.70
C SER A 90 -9.09 13.92 33.20
N HIS A 91 -9.54 14.87 34.01
CA HIS A 91 -9.32 16.30 33.77
C HIS A 91 -7.84 16.61 33.51
N GLY A 92 -7.56 17.45 32.50
CA GLY A 92 -6.21 17.87 32.12
C GLY A 92 -5.46 16.88 31.23
N THR A 93 -6.05 15.72 30.90
CA THR A 93 -5.39 14.75 30.00
C THR A 93 -5.56 15.12 28.54
N GLN A 94 -4.56 14.72 27.74
CA GLN A 94 -4.58 14.77 26.29
C GLN A 94 -4.26 13.38 25.73
N TRP A 95 -4.95 12.96 24.69
CA TRP A 95 -4.75 11.66 24.06
C TRP A 95 -4.93 11.74 22.55
N ALA A 96 -4.28 10.82 21.84
CA ALA A 96 -4.50 10.63 20.41
C ALA A 96 -5.72 9.72 20.20
N SER A 97 -6.63 10.14 19.33
CA SER A 97 -7.77 9.36 18.87
C SER A 97 -7.53 8.85 17.44
N SER A 98 -8.47 8.04 16.93
CA SER A 98 -8.51 7.60 15.55
C SER A 98 -8.49 8.78 14.57
N GLY A 99 -7.95 8.55 13.37
CA GLY A 99 -8.01 9.54 12.29
C GLY A 99 -7.17 10.81 12.51
N CYS A 100 -6.01 10.71 13.17
CA CYS A 100 -5.08 11.84 13.36
C CYS A 100 -5.68 13.01 14.17
N VAL A 101 -6.47 12.67 15.19
CA VAL A 101 -7.12 13.64 16.08
C VAL A 101 -6.44 13.63 17.45
N GLN A 102 -6.22 14.80 18.02
CA GLN A 102 -5.81 14.94 19.42
C GLN A 102 -6.98 15.49 20.23
N CYS A 103 -7.34 14.77 21.27
CA CYS A 103 -8.42 15.12 22.18
C CYS A 103 -7.87 15.53 23.54
N SER A 104 -8.61 16.39 24.23
CA SER A 104 -8.29 16.87 25.56
C SER A 104 -9.54 16.88 26.43
N CYS A 105 -9.37 16.61 27.74
CA CYS A 105 -10.44 16.66 28.71
C CYS A 105 -10.28 17.89 29.61
N ALA A 106 -11.25 18.80 29.57
CA ALA A 106 -11.32 19.95 30.46
C ALA A 106 -12.74 20.11 31.01
N HIS A 107 -12.88 20.17 32.32
CA HIS A 107 -14.15 20.33 33.05
C HIS A 107 -15.28 19.39 32.56
N GLY A 108 -14.97 18.11 32.33
CA GLY A 108 -15.94 17.14 31.83
C GLY A 108 -16.34 17.30 30.35
N LYS A 109 -15.71 18.24 29.63
CA LYS A 109 -15.89 18.44 28.19
C LYS A 109 -14.68 17.92 27.42
N VAL A 110 -14.94 17.05 26.45
CA VAL A 110 -13.94 16.64 25.46
C VAL A 110 -13.82 17.72 24.40
N THR A 111 -12.60 18.19 24.14
CA THR A 111 -12.29 19.03 22.98
C THR A 111 -11.29 18.29 22.11
N CYS A 112 -11.70 17.94 20.90
CA CYS A 112 -10.89 17.26 19.90
C CYS A 112 -10.55 18.22 18.77
N SER A 113 -9.31 18.18 18.32
CA SER A 113 -8.81 18.96 17.19
C SER A 113 -7.96 18.09 16.28
N PRO A 114 -8.05 18.27 14.95
CA PRO A 114 -7.15 17.57 14.03
C PRO A 114 -5.70 17.95 14.36
N ARG A 115 -4.84 16.94 14.43
CA ARG A 115 -3.41 17.18 14.63
C ARG A 115 -2.89 17.86 13.37
N SER A 116 -2.27 19.01 13.54
CA SER A 116 -1.56 19.67 12.45
C SER A 116 -0.24 18.95 12.19
N CYS A 117 -0.01 18.54 10.94
CA CYS A 117 1.27 17.97 10.54
C CYS A 117 2.26 19.09 10.20
N PRO A 118 3.55 18.91 10.52
CA PRO A 118 4.57 19.87 10.11
C PRO A 118 4.64 19.95 8.58
N ALA A 119 4.90 21.15 8.05
CA ALA A 119 5.08 21.34 6.63
C ALA A 119 6.28 20.50 6.15
N LEU A 120 6.04 19.61 5.20
CA LEU A 120 7.03 18.67 4.68
C LEU A 120 7.27 18.93 3.20
N THR A 121 8.53 19.10 2.82
CA THR A 121 8.98 19.18 1.42
C THR A 121 9.97 18.04 1.20
N CYS A 122 9.68 17.13 0.27
CA CYS A 122 10.50 15.96 0.02
C CYS A 122 11.61 16.26 -1.01
N ALA A 123 12.71 15.51 -0.92
CA ALA A 123 13.80 15.63 -1.88
C ALA A 123 13.38 15.11 -3.26
N GLN A 124 14.18 15.39 -4.29
CA GLN A 124 13.87 14.97 -5.65
C GLN A 124 13.85 13.45 -5.76
N GLY A 125 12.70 12.89 -6.16
CA GLY A 125 12.46 11.44 -6.26
C GLY A 125 11.75 10.81 -5.06
N GLU A 126 11.58 11.55 -3.96
CA GLU A 126 10.78 11.11 -2.82
C GLU A 126 9.33 11.59 -2.94
N LEU A 127 8.40 10.78 -2.43
CA LEU A 127 6.98 11.10 -2.38
C LEU A 127 6.51 11.17 -0.93
N GLN A 128 5.49 11.98 -0.68
CA GLN A 128 4.82 11.98 0.61
C GLN A 128 3.90 10.77 0.70
N ASP A 129 4.19 9.86 1.62
CA ASP A 129 3.34 8.72 1.93
C ASP A 129 2.86 8.78 3.38
N THR A 130 1.59 8.39 3.57
CA THR A 130 0.97 8.28 4.89
C THR A 130 0.62 6.82 5.12
N ALA A 131 1.56 6.09 5.71
CA ALA A 131 1.40 4.67 6.02
C ALA A 131 0.11 4.41 6.84
N GLN A 132 -0.48 3.23 6.67
CA GLN A 132 -1.70 2.84 7.35
C GLN A 132 -1.52 2.94 8.89
N GLY A 133 -2.39 3.70 9.55
CA GLY A 133 -2.32 3.96 10.99
C GLY A 133 -1.37 5.09 11.40
N SER A 134 -0.63 5.68 10.47
CA SER A 134 0.15 6.90 10.71
C SER A 134 -0.72 8.15 10.52
N CYS A 135 -0.40 9.21 11.27
CA CYS A 135 -1.16 10.47 11.28
C CYS A 135 -0.56 11.52 10.34
N CYS A 136 0.77 11.57 10.20
CA CYS A 136 1.44 12.54 9.36
C CYS A 136 2.23 11.88 8.24
N PRO A 137 2.26 12.50 7.03
CA PRO A 137 3.02 11.99 5.92
C PRO A 137 4.52 12.01 6.22
N LYS A 138 5.24 11.11 5.58
CA LYS A 138 6.71 11.08 5.57
C LYS A 138 7.19 11.02 4.13
N CYS A 139 8.41 11.49 3.89
CA CYS A 139 9.05 11.30 2.60
C CYS A 139 9.51 9.84 2.51
N VAL A 140 9.02 9.14 1.50
CA VAL A 140 9.47 7.80 1.13
C VAL A 140 10.16 7.89 -0.21
N GLY A 141 11.31 7.24 -0.32
CA GLY A 141 12.01 7.10 -1.60
C GLY A 141 11.21 6.23 -2.57
N PRO A 142 11.66 6.13 -3.83
CA PRO A 142 11.01 5.31 -4.86
C PRO A 142 11.12 3.79 -4.61
N GLY A 143 11.68 3.38 -3.48
CA GLY A 143 12.03 2.00 -3.14
C GLY A 143 13.22 1.48 -3.96
N GLU A 144 13.92 0.47 -3.45
CA GLU A 144 15.00 -0.15 -4.21
C GLU A 144 14.42 -0.99 -5.37
N PRO A 145 15.00 -0.90 -6.59
CA PRO A 145 14.55 -1.71 -7.71
C PRO A 145 15.01 -3.16 -7.57
N CYS A 146 14.21 -4.09 -8.06
CA CYS A 146 14.54 -5.50 -8.11
C CYS A 146 15.19 -5.86 -9.44
N SER A 147 16.19 -6.73 -9.42
CA SER A 147 16.70 -7.38 -10.63
C SER A 147 16.19 -8.82 -10.70
N PHE A 148 15.50 -9.15 -11.79
CA PHE A 148 15.00 -10.49 -12.04
C PHE A 148 15.16 -10.85 -13.51
N ASP A 149 15.84 -11.97 -13.79
CA ASP A 149 16.09 -12.49 -15.15
C ASP A 149 16.66 -11.45 -16.13
N GLY A 150 17.65 -10.66 -15.65
CA GLY A 150 18.30 -9.61 -16.45
C GLY A 150 17.44 -8.37 -16.70
N ARG A 151 16.22 -8.30 -16.15
CA ARG A 151 15.34 -7.12 -16.20
C ARG A 151 15.32 -6.43 -14.84
N VAL A 152 15.05 -5.13 -14.86
CA VAL A 152 14.93 -4.28 -13.66
C VAL A 152 13.48 -3.90 -13.48
N PHE A 153 12.93 -4.15 -12.30
CA PHE A 153 11.55 -3.85 -11.90
C PHE A 153 11.58 -2.81 -10.78
N GLN A 154 10.76 -1.77 -10.90
CA GLN A 154 10.65 -0.73 -9.86
C GLN A 154 9.89 -1.25 -8.63
N ASP A 155 10.07 -0.62 -7.47
CA ASP A 155 9.29 -0.98 -6.28
C ASP A 155 7.77 -0.90 -6.56
N GLY A 156 7.04 -1.92 -6.08
CA GLY A 156 5.61 -2.08 -6.34
C GLY A 156 5.28 -2.65 -7.73
N GLU A 157 6.23 -2.70 -8.66
CA GLU A 157 6.01 -3.28 -9.99
C GLU A 157 5.80 -4.80 -9.88
N GLY A 158 4.78 -5.31 -10.58
CA GLY A 158 4.43 -6.73 -10.54
C GLY A 158 4.35 -7.36 -11.92
N TRP A 159 5.04 -8.50 -12.09
CA TRP A 159 5.14 -9.23 -13.34
C TRP A 159 4.65 -10.67 -13.19
N SER A 160 4.25 -11.28 -14.31
CA SER A 160 3.82 -12.67 -14.35
C SER A 160 4.96 -13.55 -14.86
N LEU A 161 5.24 -14.65 -14.16
CA LEU A 161 6.17 -15.69 -14.61
C LEU A 161 5.45 -16.81 -15.39
N GLY A 162 4.15 -16.66 -15.59
CA GLY A 162 3.29 -17.65 -16.20
C GLY A 162 1.87 -17.53 -15.68
N ARG A 163 0.95 -18.35 -16.20
CA ARG A 163 -0.49 -18.23 -15.93
C ARG A 163 -0.89 -18.27 -14.44
N CYS A 164 -0.09 -18.93 -13.61
CA CYS A 164 -0.38 -19.12 -12.19
C CYS A 164 0.60 -18.43 -11.25
N SER A 165 1.64 -17.78 -11.78
CA SER A 165 2.71 -17.22 -10.94
C SER A 165 2.85 -15.74 -11.19
N ARG A 166 2.85 -14.97 -10.11
CA ARG A 166 3.01 -13.51 -10.12
C ARG A 166 4.03 -13.11 -9.08
N CYS A 167 4.94 -12.23 -9.48
CA CYS A 167 5.91 -11.62 -8.61
C CYS A 167 5.63 -10.12 -8.47
N VAL A 168 6.11 -9.55 -7.37
CA VAL A 168 6.10 -8.12 -7.11
C VAL A 168 7.45 -7.72 -6.52
N CYS A 169 7.98 -6.59 -6.95
CA CYS A 169 9.15 -5.99 -6.34
C CYS A 169 8.73 -5.27 -5.07
N ARG A 170 9.42 -5.54 -3.98
CA ARG A 170 9.21 -4.92 -2.67
C ARG A 170 10.55 -4.53 -2.10
N ASP A 171 10.93 -3.28 -2.30
CA ASP A 171 12.15 -2.65 -1.79
C ASP A 171 13.40 -3.50 -2.05
N GLY A 172 13.68 -3.75 -3.33
CA GLY A 172 14.82 -4.54 -3.80
C GLY A 172 14.62 -6.06 -3.69
N ALA A 173 13.60 -6.53 -2.98
CA ALA A 173 13.28 -7.95 -2.83
C ALA A 173 12.16 -8.40 -3.79
N THR A 174 12.45 -9.42 -4.60
CA THR A 174 11.44 -10.07 -5.43
C THR A 174 10.58 -11.01 -4.58
N GLN A 175 9.26 -10.77 -4.54
CA GLN A 175 8.31 -11.62 -3.83
C GLN A 175 7.37 -12.30 -4.82
N CYS A 176 7.49 -13.62 -4.98
CA CYS A 176 6.69 -14.41 -5.90
C CYS A 176 5.64 -15.25 -5.19
N SER A 177 4.44 -15.31 -5.78
CA SER A 177 3.36 -16.20 -5.37
C SER A 177 2.96 -17.08 -6.55
N THR A 178 2.64 -18.34 -6.25
CA THR A 178 2.12 -19.29 -7.24
C THR A 178 0.76 -19.78 -6.76
N ALA A 179 -0.26 -19.60 -7.58
CA ALA A 179 -1.60 -20.05 -7.34
C ALA A 179 -1.68 -21.58 -7.50
N SER A 180 -2.25 -22.24 -6.50
CA SER A 180 -2.62 -23.67 -6.54
C SER A 180 -4.10 -23.80 -6.88
N CYS A 181 -4.43 -24.61 -7.88
CA CYS A 181 -5.82 -24.90 -8.24
C CYS A 181 -6.35 -26.09 -7.44
N GLN A 182 -7.61 -26.00 -7.00
CA GLN A 182 -8.29 -27.14 -6.39
C GLN A 182 -8.57 -28.23 -7.43
N PRO A 183 -8.55 -29.52 -7.04
CA PRO A 183 -9.00 -30.61 -7.90
C PRO A 183 -10.45 -30.37 -8.36
N LEU A 184 -10.68 -30.44 -9.68
CA LEU A 184 -11.97 -30.16 -10.29
C LEU A 184 -12.49 -31.41 -11.01
N LEU A 185 -13.72 -31.81 -10.68
CA LEU A 185 -14.47 -32.87 -11.36
C LEU A 185 -15.70 -32.25 -12.03
N CYS A 186 -15.81 -32.41 -13.35
CA CYS A 186 -16.95 -31.89 -14.12
C CYS A 186 -18.09 -32.90 -14.19
N SER A 187 -19.32 -32.40 -14.26
CA SER A 187 -20.51 -33.24 -14.36
C SER A 187 -20.63 -33.84 -15.77
N GLN A 188 -21.51 -34.84 -15.92
CA GLN A 188 -21.73 -35.47 -17.22
C GLN A 188 -22.30 -34.46 -18.22
N GLY A 189 -21.62 -34.25 -19.35
CA GLY A 189 -22.00 -33.25 -20.35
C GLY A 189 -21.23 -31.93 -20.23
N GLU A 190 -20.29 -31.82 -19.30
CA GLU A 190 -19.33 -30.71 -19.20
C GLU A 190 -17.91 -31.16 -19.55
N ASN A 191 -17.11 -30.23 -20.06
CA ASN A 191 -15.69 -30.42 -20.30
C ASN A 191 -14.86 -29.57 -19.34
N LYS A 192 -13.73 -30.13 -18.92
CA LYS A 192 -12.71 -29.41 -18.16
C LYS A 192 -11.88 -28.57 -19.13
N VAL A 193 -11.94 -27.25 -18.99
CA VAL A 193 -11.30 -26.32 -19.91
C VAL A 193 -10.49 -25.30 -19.14
N ARG A 194 -9.32 -24.94 -19.67
CA ARG A 194 -8.49 -23.84 -19.15
C ARG A 194 -8.53 -22.68 -20.12
N ARG A 195 -9.17 -21.56 -19.71
CA ARG A 195 -9.26 -20.37 -20.55
C ARG A 195 -7.90 -19.67 -20.72
N PRO A 196 -7.67 -18.97 -21.85
CA PRO A 196 -6.50 -18.11 -22.03
C PRO A 196 -6.39 -17.07 -20.90
N GLY A 197 -5.18 -16.85 -20.39
CA GLY A 197 -4.92 -15.90 -19.30
C GLY A 197 -5.40 -16.33 -17.90
N LYS A 198 -6.18 -17.41 -17.77
CA LYS A 198 -6.61 -17.95 -16.47
C LYS A 198 -5.64 -19.03 -15.98
N CYS A 199 -5.39 -19.04 -14.67
CA CYS A 199 -4.58 -20.07 -14.03
C CYS A 199 -5.31 -21.42 -13.98
N CYS A 200 -6.52 -21.42 -13.44
CA CYS A 200 -7.25 -22.65 -13.12
C CYS A 200 -8.24 -23.06 -14.21
N GLU A 201 -8.50 -24.37 -14.27
CA GLU A 201 -9.52 -24.95 -15.12
C GLU A 201 -10.91 -24.70 -14.53
N GLU A 202 -11.91 -24.71 -15.41
CA GLU A 202 -13.32 -24.65 -15.06
C GLU A 202 -14.11 -25.66 -15.89
N CYS A 203 -15.31 -26.00 -15.43
CA CYS A 203 -16.23 -26.86 -16.17
C CYS A 203 -17.11 -26.00 -17.08
N VAL A 204 -17.12 -26.31 -18.37
CA VAL A 204 -17.97 -25.64 -19.35
C VAL A 204 -18.91 -26.64 -20.02
N PRO A 205 -20.14 -26.24 -20.36
CA PRO A 205 -21.05 -27.11 -21.10
C PRO A 205 -20.41 -27.59 -22.41
N SER A 206 -20.48 -28.90 -22.66
CA SER A 206 -20.01 -29.49 -23.93
C SER A 206 -20.94 -29.16 -25.08
N LYS A 207 -22.22 -28.92 -24.78
CA LYS A 207 -23.22 -28.48 -25.76
C LYS A 207 -23.07 -26.99 -26.03
N GLY A 208 -23.22 -26.59 -27.29
CA GLY A 208 -23.03 -25.18 -27.69
C GLY A 208 -21.56 -24.77 -27.81
N SER A 209 -20.64 -25.73 -28.03
CA SER A 209 -19.29 -25.44 -28.49
C SER A 209 -19.29 -25.06 -29.97
N CYS A 210 -18.43 -24.14 -30.35
CA CYS A 210 -18.24 -23.68 -31.73
C CYS A 210 -16.99 -24.34 -32.34
N LEU A 211 -17.00 -24.54 -33.65
CA LEU A 211 -15.83 -25.02 -34.39
C LEU A 211 -15.26 -23.88 -35.24
N ASP A 212 -14.10 -23.38 -34.84
CA ASP A 212 -13.35 -22.34 -35.55
C ASP A 212 -12.16 -22.97 -36.27
N GLY A 213 -12.30 -23.21 -37.57
CA GLY A 213 -11.36 -24.00 -38.36
C GLY A 213 -11.23 -25.44 -37.81
N SER A 214 -10.07 -25.76 -37.23
CA SER A 214 -9.80 -27.05 -36.56
C SER A 214 -9.83 -26.97 -35.02
N THR A 215 -10.18 -25.81 -34.45
CA THR A 215 -10.16 -25.58 -33.01
C THR A 215 -11.57 -25.58 -32.44
N ILE A 216 -11.80 -26.40 -31.40
CA ILE A 216 -13.06 -26.37 -30.65
C ILE A 216 -12.99 -25.23 -29.65
N ARG A 217 -13.98 -24.32 -29.71
CA ARG A 217 -14.16 -23.17 -28.81
C ARG A 217 -15.39 -23.41 -27.95
N TYR A 218 -15.28 -23.17 -26.65
CA TYR A 218 -16.39 -23.42 -25.74
C TYR A 218 -17.27 -22.18 -25.56
N HIS A 219 -18.50 -22.38 -25.08
CA HIS A 219 -19.43 -21.28 -24.85
C HIS A 219 -18.79 -20.16 -23.98
N GLY A 220 -18.96 -18.93 -24.43
CA GLY A 220 -18.43 -17.71 -23.81
C GLY A 220 -16.94 -17.49 -24.04
N GLU A 221 -16.25 -18.34 -24.80
CA GLU A 221 -14.86 -18.10 -25.20
C GLU A 221 -14.80 -16.97 -26.24
N MET A 222 -13.82 -16.07 -26.06
CA MET A 222 -13.55 -14.96 -26.96
C MET A 222 -12.13 -15.11 -27.49
N TRP A 223 -11.93 -14.86 -28.78
CA TRP A 223 -10.63 -14.94 -29.41
C TRP A 223 -10.49 -13.93 -30.54
N ASN A 224 -9.25 -13.62 -30.88
CA ASN A 224 -8.92 -12.81 -32.03
C ASN A 224 -8.68 -13.74 -33.23
N SER A 225 -9.48 -13.60 -34.29
CA SER A 225 -9.34 -14.40 -35.52
C SER A 225 -8.41 -13.73 -36.54
N SER A 226 -8.29 -12.39 -36.50
CA SER A 226 -7.39 -11.60 -37.34
C SER A 226 -6.58 -10.61 -36.48
N HIS A 227 -6.06 -9.50 -37.02
CA HIS A 227 -5.52 -8.42 -36.17
C HIS A 227 -6.61 -7.47 -35.68
N CYS A 228 -7.81 -7.52 -36.29
CA CYS A 228 -8.89 -6.57 -36.05
C CYS A 228 -10.23 -7.26 -35.74
N ASP A 229 -10.37 -8.57 -35.86
CA ASP A 229 -11.66 -9.27 -35.70
C ASP A 229 -11.73 -10.09 -34.42
N PHE A 230 -12.65 -9.72 -33.54
CA PHE A 230 -12.90 -10.42 -32.28
C PHE A 230 -14.14 -11.30 -32.41
N CYS A 231 -13.96 -12.60 -32.21
CA CYS A 231 -15.01 -13.60 -32.28
C CYS A 231 -15.38 -14.10 -30.89
N VAL A 232 -16.66 -14.42 -30.70
CA VAL A 232 -17.19 -15.06 -29.49
C VAL A 232 -18.01 -16.29 -29.86
N CYS A 233 -17.91 -17.34 -29.06
CA CYS A 233 -18.76 -18.52 -29.17
C CYS A 233 -19.99 -18.37 -28.27
N GLN A 234 -21.16 -18.19 -28.88
CA GLN A 234 -22.44 -18.12 -28.17
C GLN A 234 -23.30 -19.32 -28.58
N GLU A 235 -23.37 -20.32 -27.69
CA GLU A 235 -24.26 -21.49 -27.82
C GLU A 235 -24.09 -22.27 -29.15
N GLY A 236 -22.86 -22.35 -29.65
CA GLY A 236 -22.52 -23.07 -30.88
C GLY A 236 -22.46 -22.19 -32.12
N GLN A 237 -22.82 -20.91 -32.00
CA GLN A 237 -22.66 -19.92 -33.06
C GLN A 237 -21.45 -19.03 -32.82
N ILE A 238 -20.61 -18.88 -33.85
CA ILE A 238 -19.51 -17.92 -33.85
C ILE A 238 -20.04 -16.57 -34.31
N THR A 239 -19.89 -15.56 -33.47
CA THR A 239 -20.21 -14.16 -33.80
C THR A 239 -18.91 -13.36 -33.78
N CYS A 240 -18.49 -12.86 -34.94
CA CYS A 240 -17.30 -12.01 -35.07
C CYS A 240 -17.69 -10.56 -35.26
N ARG A 241 -16.97 -9.65 -34.59
CA ARG A 241 -17.07 -8.22 -34.76
C ARG A 241 -15.68 -7.65 -35.05
N GLY A 242 -15.57 -6.93 -36.15
CA GLY A 242 -14.39 -6.12 -36.43
C GLY A 242 -14.31 -4.98 -35.41
N ALA A 243 -13.18 -4.84 -34.75
CA ALA A 243 -12.82 -3.63 -34.04
C ALA A 243 -12.55 -2.54 -35.07
N GLU A 244 -13.21 -1.40 -34.92
CA GLU A 244 -12.86 -0.20 -35.66
C GLU A 244 -11.48 0.25 -35.18
N CYS A 245 -10.47 0.10 -36.03
CA CYS A 245 -9.19 0.75 -35.80
C CYS A 245 -9.42 2.25 -35.86
N ALA A 246 -9.01 2.99 -34.81
CA ALA A 246 -9.05 4.44 -34.85
C ALA A 246 -8.24 4.92 -36.07
N LYS A 247 -8.92 5.53 -37.05
CA LYS A 247 -8.26 6.27 -38.13
C LYS A 247 -7.65 7.51 -37.49
N VAL A 248 -6.33 7.50 -37.31
CA VAL A 248 -5.59 8.67 -36.89
C VAL A 248 -5.15 9.42 -38.15
N ASP A 249 -5.80 10.55 -38.44
CA ASP A 249 -5.28 11.50 -39.43
C ASP A 249 -4.01 12.15 -38.85
N CYS A 250 -2.85 11.67 -39.28
CA CYS A 250 -1.58 12.34 -38.97
C CYS A 250 -1.41 13.53 -39.90
N ALA A 251 -1.63 14.74 -39.38
CA ALA A 251 -1.53 15.96 -40.16
C ALA A 251 -0.28 16.79 -39.83
N LYS A 252 0.60 16.83 -40.84
CA LYS A 252 1.46 17.93 -41.33
C LYS A 252 2.84 18.14 -40.68
N THR A 253 3.80 18.25 -41.61
CA THR A 253 5.17 18.76 -41.49
C THR A 253 5.22 20.00 -40.60
N LEU A 254 6.02 19.94 -39.53
CA LEU A 254 6.38 21.11 -38.74
C LEU A 254 7.50 21.86 -39.48
N GLU A 255 7.19 22.98 -40.11
CA GLU A 255 8.20 23.95 -40.52
C GLU A 255 8.62 24.78 -39.30
N GLU A 256 9.73 24.37 -38.68
CA GLU A 256 10.66 25.18 -37.85
C GLU A 256 10.21 25.69 -36.45
N PRO A 257 11.15 26.11 -35.56
CA PRO A 257 11.84 25.22 -34.63
C PRO A 257 11.47 25.52 -33.17
N ALA A 258 10.95 24.52 -32.44
CA ALA A 258 11.02 24.52 -30.99
C ALA A 258 12.20 23.63 -30.58
N LEU A 259 13.20 24.24 -29.94
CA LEU A 259 14.37 23.59 -29.35
C LEU A 259 13.93 22.52 -28.34
N VAL A 260 13.69 21.30 -28.81
CA VAL A 260 13.69 20.12 -27.95
C VAL A 260 15.14 19.67 -27.87
N LEU A 261 15.72 19.83 -26.68
CA LEU A 261 17.04 19.31 -26.34
C LEU A 261 17.12 17.84 -26.76
N TRP A 262 17.94 17.58 -27.79
CA TRP A 262 18.15 16.25 -28.35
C TRP A 262 18.68 15.30 -27.27
N ASN A 263 17.94 14.23 -27.01
CA ASN A 263 18.47 13.02 -26.38
C ASN A 263 18.10 11.86 -27.34
N PRO A 264 19.03 11.03 -27.83
CA PRO A 264 18.77 10.17 -29.00
C PRO A 264 17.79 9.00 -28.78
N LEU A 265 17.18 8.86 -27.60
CA LEU A 265 16.32 7.72 -27.25
C LEU A 265 15.22 8.11 -26.24
N LYS A 266 14.45 9.17 -26.50
CA LYS A 266 13.21 9.43 -25.74
C LYS A 266 11.98 9.13 -26.61
N THR A 267 11.33 8.01 -26.32
CA THR A 267 9.90 7.80 -26.58
C THR A 267 9.15 8.90 -25.84
N LEU A 268 8.48 9.80 -26.57
CA LEU A 268 7.61 10.80 -25.92
C LEU A 268 6.31 10.09 -25.57
N SER A 269 6.12 9.77 -24.29
CA SER A 269 4.83 9.32 -23.78
C SER A 269 3.95 10.52 -23.42
N GLN A 270 2.67 10.43 -23.81
CA GLN A 270 1.51 11.23 -23.41
C GLN A 270 1.21 12.52 -24.19
N GLY A 271 0.46 12.35 -25.28
CA GLY A 271 -0.63 13.26 -25.63
C GLY A 271 -1.96 12.71 -25.10
N ARG A 272 -2.59 13.38 -24.13
CA ARG A 272 -3.91 12.98 -23.60
C ARG A 272 -5.04 13.46 -24.52
N GLY A 273 -5.46 12.59 -25.43
CA GLY A 273 -6.81 12.59 -26.01
C GLY A 273 -7.70 11.62 -25.24
N ALA A 274 -9.01 11.84 -25.20
CA ALA A 274 -9.94 11.09 -24.34
C ALA A 274 -9.86 9.56 -24.58
N ASN A 275 -9.13 8.87 -23.69
CA ASN A 275 -9.00 7.42 -23.53
C ASN A 275 -8.09 6.63 -24.51
N LEU A 276 -7.04 7.23 -25.09
CA LEU A 276 -6.02 6.47 -25.83
C LEU A 276 -4.61 6.86 -25.35
N GLU A 277 -3.76 5.88 -25.02
CA GLU A 277 -2.32 6.07 -24.88
C GLU A 277 -1.66 5.86 -26.25
N PHE A 278 -0.84 6.82 -26.69
CA PHE A 278 -0.14 6.76 -27.97
C PHE A 278 1.37 6.75 -27.75
N LEU A 279 2.10 5.91 -28.49
CA LEU A 279 3.56 5.95 -28.56
C LEU A 279 3.97 6.80 -29.77
N MET A 280 4.50 7.99 -29.53
CA MET A 280 5.02 8.85 -30.60
C MET A 280 6.49 8.52 -30.87
N GLN A 281 6.81 8.27 -32.13
CA GLN A 281 8.15 7.96 -32.63
C GLN A 281 8.58 9.07 -33.59
N VAL A 282 9.73 9.69 -33.32
CA VAL A 282 10.26 10.79 -34.13
C VAL A 282 11.27 10.22 -35.13
N CYS A 283 10.94 10.23 -36.43
CA CYS A 283 11.84 9.85 -37.50
C CYS A 283 12.78 11.03 -37.82
N THR A 284 14.08 10.78 -37.70
CA THR A 284 15.15 11.74 -38.02
C THR A 284 15.37 11.84 -39.54
N VAL A 285 16.21 12.78 -39.95
CA VAL A 285 16.53 13.07 -41.36
C VAL A 285 16.97 11.79 -42.09
N GLY A 286 16.34 11.49 -43.22
CA GLY A 286 16.58 10.28 -44.03
C GLY A 286 15.57 9.15 -43.83
N PHE A 287 14.60 9.31 -42.94
CA PHE A 287 13.51 8.37 -42.71
C PHE A 287 12.15 9.05 -42.89
N HIS A 288 11.17 8.32 -43.42
CA HIS A 288 9.79 8.78 -43.55
C HIS A 288 8.83 7.81 -42.85
N CYS A 289 7.67 8.32 -42.45
CA CYS A 289 6.65 7.48 -41.85
C CYS A 289 5.89 6.70 -42.93
N LYS A 290 5.95 5.37 -42.87
CA LYS A 290 5.16 4.48 -43.72
C LYS A 290 4.65 3.31 -42.89
N ALA A 291 3.34 3.08 -42.91
CA ALA A 291 2.67 2.04 -42.13
C ALA A 291 3.06 2.01 -40.63
N ASN A 292 3.11 3.18 -39.99
CA ASN A 292 3.47 3.37 -38.57
C ASN A 292 4.93 3.00 -38.20
N GLN A 293 5.83 2.89 -39.18
CA GLN A 293 7.26 2.66 -38.95
C GLN A 293 8.11 3.71 -39.68
N CYS A 294 9.27 4.04 -39.11
CA CYS A 294 10.26 4.88 -39.78
C CYS A 294 10.99 4.03 -40.84
N GLU A 295 10.63 4.21 -42.11
CA GLU A 295 11.31 3.55 -43.24
C GLU A 295 12.36 4.48 -43.84
N SER A 296 13.55 3.95 -44.14
CA SER A 296 14.64 4.70 -44.78
C SER A 296 14.23 5.16 -46.18
N VAL A 297 14.45 6.43 -46.49
CA VAL A 297 14.17 6.98 -47.81
C VAL A 297 15.37 6.73 -48.72
N THR A 298 15.14 6.06 -49.85
CA THR A 298 16.19 5.74 -50.82
C THR A 298 16.52 6.89 -51.79
N ASP A 299 15.65 7.92 -51.85
CA ASP A 299 15.83 9.14 -52.65
C ASP A 299 15.68 10.40 -51.76
N LEU A 300 16.80 11.02 -51.43
CA LEU A 300 16.87 12.17 -50.51
C LEU A 300 16.62 13.52 -51.20
N SER A 301 16.36 13.53 -52.51
CA SER A 301 16.28 14.76 -53.33
C SER A 301 15.11 15.71 -52.97
N TRP A 302 14.15 15.24 -52.17
CA TRP A 302 12.92 15.96 -51.81
C TRP A 302 12.80 16.32 -50.32
N ILE A 303 13.78 15.98 -49.47
CA ILE A 303 13.69 16.17 -48.01
C ILE A 303 14.54 17.38 -47.59
N PRO A 304 13.95 18.45 -47.02
CA PRO A 304 14.71 19.56 -46.45
C PRO A 304 15.70 19.06 -45.39
N SER A 305 16.89 19.66 -45.32
CA SER A 305 17.98 19.29 -44.40
C SER A 305 17.63 19.36 -42.89
N HIS A 306 16.44 19.86 -42.54
CA HIS A 306 15.91 19.93 -41.17
C HIS A 306 14.55 19.23 -40.99
N ALA A 307 14.10 18.44 -41.95
CA ALA A 307 12.79 17.79 -41.85
C ALA A 307 12.81 16.63 -40.84
N VAL A 308 11.91 16.70 -39.86
CA VAL A 308 11.62 15.66 -38.88
C VAL A 308 10.19 15.19 -39.14
N SER A 309 9.98 13.86 -39.23
CA SER A 309 8.64 13.29 -39.35
C SER A 309 8.26 12.57 -38.06
N VAL A 310 7.00 12.69 -37.64
CA VAL A 310 6.49 12.03 -36.44
C VAL A 310 5.58 10.88 -36.87
N CYS A 311 5.92 9.65 -36.46
CA CYS A 311 5.07 8.49 -36.54
C CYS A 311 4.33 8.30 -35.22
N CYS A 312 3.05 7.96 -35.28
CA CYS A 312 2.33 7.47 -34.12
C CYS A 312 2.21 5.95 -34.23
N ASN A 313 2.68 5.23 -33.21
CA ASN A 313 2.24 3.86 -32.95
C ASN A 313 0.97 3.93 -32.12
N VAL A 314 -0.12 3.43 -32.68
CA VAL A 314 -1.34 3.14 -31.92
C VAL A 314 -1.13 1.79 -31.27
N GLU A 315 -1.10 1.75 -29.94
CA GLU A 315 -1.41 0.52 -29.22
C GLU A 315 -2.94 0.36 -29.29
N LEU A 316 -3.42 -0.74 -29.87
CA LEU A 316 -4.84 -1.04 -29.93
C LEU A 316 -5.40 -1.02 -28.51
N ASP A 317 -6.31 -0.08 -28.21
CA ASP A 317 -7.06 -0.10 -26.95
C ASP A 317 -8.02 -1.29 -26.99
N THR A 318 -7.56 -2.39 -26.42
CA THR A 318 -8.36 -3.61 -26.22
C THR A 318 -9.40 -3.46 -25.11
N GLN A 319 -9.48 -2.31 -24.41
CA GLN A 319 -10.38 -2.10 -23.28
C GLN A 319 -11.78 -1.58 -23.64
N ARG A 320 -12.06 -1.24 -24.92
CA ARG A 320 -13.43 -0.95 -25.39
C ARG A 320 -13.88 -1.93 -26.46
N ILE A 321 -14.05 -3.19 -26.05
CA ILE A 321 -14.87 -4.12 -26.83
C ILE A 321 -16.30 -3.98 -26.32
N PRO A 322 -17.26 -3.43 -27.09
CA PRO A 322 -18.65 -3.38 -26.67
C PRO A 322 -19.26 -4.78 -26.84
N TRP A 323 -19.39 -5.49 -25.72
CA TRP A 323 -20.32 -6.59 -25.55
C TRP A 323 -21.31 -6.24 -24.45
#